data_AF-A0A6P1BJ56-F1
#
_entry.id   AF-A0A6P1BJ56-F1
#
_cell.length_a   1.000
_cell.length_b   1.000
_cell.length_c   1.000
_cell.angle_alpha   90.00
_cell.angle_beta   90.00
_cell.angle_gamma   90.00
#
_symmetry.space_group_name_H-M   'P 1'
#
loop_
_entity.id
_entity.type
_entity.pdbx_description
1 polymer ?
#
loop_
_entity_poly.entity_id
_entity_poly.type
_entity_poly.pdbx_seq_one_letter_code
_entity_poly.pdbx_strand_id
1 'polypeptide(L)'
;MPEIAWHLADAVNFDCIVREGLKCAADLLDRDVAACETHRPTAVMTRHGSYIRDQAPMPPTALARCLDRPLMPADWYRLLNGFVFFWLDPERVRRHLVATSGRPQRLMSIDTAGLVAHYGDALGVTPFNTGNARRRPARRGRRSIVPVQRWQTEAWRSECEPGGRPRAPSHRPVELVASVSIPDIMNFCTAVETINRGASRGG
;
A
#
# COMPACT_ATOMS: atom_id res chain seq x y z
N MET A 1 -10.10 3.20 -13.55
CA MET A 1 -8.73 3.04 -12.99
C MET A 1 -7.77 3.83 -13.86
N PRO A 2 -6.66 4.37 -13.35
CA PRO A 2 -5.58 4.85 -14.20
C PRO A 2 -4.97 3.68 -14.98
N GLU A 3 -4.28 3.98 -16.09
CA GLU A 3 -3.57 2.96 -16.89
C GLU A 3 -2.37 2.40 -16.13
N ILE A 4 -1.64 3.28 -15.43
CA ILE A 4 -0.44 2.92 -14.66
C ILE A 4 -0.70 3.04 -13.17
N ALA A 5 -0.29 2.01 -12.44
CA ALA A 5 -0.14 2.02 -10.99
C ALA A 5 1.36 1.99 -10.65
N TRP A 6 1.72 2.48 -9.47
CA TRP A 6 3.12 2.62 -9.07
C TRP A 6 3.43 1.88 -7.78
N HIS A 7 4.41 0.99 -7.82
CA HIS A 7 4.98 0.39 -6.61
C HIS A 7 6.33 1.02 -6.30
N LEU A 8 6.57 1.31 -5.02
CA LEU A 8 7.85 1.81 -4.55
C LEU A 8 8.51 0.77 -3.65
N ALA A 9 9.71 0.35 -4.03
CA ALA A 9 10.53 -0.57 -3.25
C ALA A 9 11.86 0.09 -2.85
N ASP A 10 12.41 -0.32 -1.69
CA ASP A 10 13.82 -0.04 -1.40
C ASP A 10 14.69 -0.75 -2.43
N ALA A 11 15.75 -0.08 -2.92
CA ALA A 11 16.55 -0.63 -4.00
C ALA A 11 17.17 -1.99 -3.65
N VAL A 12 17.45 -2.26 -2.37
CA VAL A 12 17.98 -3.55 -1.90
C VAL A 12 17.01 -4.71 -2.12
N ASN A 13 15.69 -4.44 -2.20
CA ASN A 13 14.68 -5.47 -2.40
C ASN A 13 14.49 -5.85 -3.87
N PHE A 14 15.00 -5.04 -4.80
CA PHE A 14 14.61 -5.15 -6.20
C PHE A 14 15.02 -6.49 -6.82
N ASP A 15 16.24 -6.96 -6.56
CA ASP A 15 16.71 -8.24 -7.12
C ASP A 15 15.87 -9.41 -6.59
N CYS A 16 15.45 -9.36 -5.32
CA CYS A 16 14.52 -10.34 -4.76
C CYS A 16 13.14 -10.25 -5.41
N ILE A 17 12.63 -9.04 -5.69
CA ILE A 17 11.35 -8.85 -6.39
C ILE A 17 11.41 -9.44 -7.81
N VAL A 18 12.51 -9.24 -8.53
CA VAL A 18 12.68 -9.82 -9.87
C VAL A 18 12.72 -11.34 -9.83
N ARG A 19 13.37 -11.93 -8.82
CA ARG A 19 13.55 -13.39 -8.70
C ARG A 19 12.34 -14.12 -8.13
N GLU A 20 11.68 -13.53 -7.14
CA GLU A 20 10.70 -14.21 -6.28
C GLU A 20 9.31 -13.56 -6.33
N GLY A 21 9.17 -12.47 -7.08
CA GLY A 21 7.96 -11.67 -7.16
C GLY A 21 7.80 -10.70 -5.99
N LEU A 22 6.70 -9.94 -6.04
CA LEU A 22 6.40 -8.90 -5.07
C LEU A 22 5.59 -9.47 -3.90
N LYS A 23 6.27 -9.66 -2.76
CA LYS A 23 5.67 -10.24 -1.55
C LYS A 23 5.00 -9.19 -0.67
N CYS A 24 3.89 -9.55 -0.03
CA CYS A 24 3.33 -8.75 1.06
C CYS A 24 4.24 -8.82 2.31
N ALA A 25 4.09 -7.86 3.22
CA ALA A 25 4.93 -7.80 4.42
C ALA A 25 4.76 -9.05 5.31
N ALA A 26 3.56 -9.62 5.39
CA ALA A 26 3.30 -10.84 6.14
C ALA A 26 4.13 -12.01 5.61
N ASP A 27 4.21 -12.20 4.29
CA ASP A 27 5.03 -13.28 3.71
C ASP A 27 6.54 -13.03 3.93
N LEU A 28 6.99 -11.76 3.85
CA LEU A 28 8.38 -11.39 4.14
C LEU A 28 8.76 -11.56 5.62
N LEU A 29 7.76 -11.53 6.52
CA LEU A 29 7.88 -11.79 7.96
C LEU A 29 7.57 -13.24 8.31
N ASP A 30 7.48 -14.13 7.32
CA ASP A 30 7.16 -15.55 7.50
C ASP A 30 5.85 -15.79 8.25
N ARG A 31 4.93 -14.81 8.14
CA ARG A 31 3.62 -14.77 8.78
C ARG A 31 3.69 -14.82 10.31
N ASP A 32 4.78 -14.32 10.89
CA ASP A 32 4.88 -14.07 12.32
C ASP A 32 3.78 -13.08 12.75
N VAL A 33 2.85 -13.58 13.57
CA VAL A 33 1.67 -12.82 14.02
C VAL A 33 2.08 -11.58 14.83
N ALA A 34 3.04 -11.73 15.76
CA ALA A 34 3.46 -10.64 16.61
C ALA A 34 4.15 -9.53 15.81
N ALA A 35 4.97 -9.92 14.82
CA ALA A 35 5.61 -8.97 13.91
C ALA A 35 4.59 -8.26 13.00
N CYS A 36 3.53 -8.96 12.59
CA CYS A 36 2.46 -8.40 11.76
C CYS A 36 1.50 -7.49 12.54
N GLU A 37 1.39 -7.64 13.84
CA GLU A 37 0.51 -6.86 14.72
C GLU A 37 1.19 -5.62 15.33
N THR A 38 2.45 -5.36 14.95
CA THR A 38 3.25 -4.28 15.53
C THR A 38 3.67 -3.27 14.46
N HIS A 39 3.47 -1.98 14.77
CA HIS A 39 4.01 -0.88 13.95
C HIS A 39 5.53 -0.80 14.10
N ARG A 40 6.24 -0.74 12.97
CA ARG A 40 7.70 -0.65 12.90
C ARG A 40 8.11 0.83 12.77
N PRO A 41 8.59 1.47 13.84
CA PRO A 41 8.95 2.90 13.82
C PRO A 41 10.15 3.19 12.92
N THR A 42 11.02 2.20 12.76
CA THR A 42 12.14 2.20 11.82
C THR A 42 11.99 1.01 10.90
N ALA A 43 12.59 1.11 9.73
CA ALA A 43 12.62 -0.01 8.81
C ALA A 43 13.53 -1.13 9.33
N VAL A 44 13.15 -2.36 9.04
CA VAL A 44 13.75 -3.58 9.57
C VAL A 44 14.27 -4.45 8.43
N MET A 45 15.40 -5.10 8.64
CA MET A 45 15.88 -6.16 7.75
C MET A 45 15.29 -7.49 8.20
N THR A 46 14.69 -8.22 7.28
CA THR A 46 14.18 -9.58 7.53
C THR A 46 15.33 -10.59 7.52
N ARG A 47 15.06 -11.80 8.01
CA ARG A 47 16.03 -12.91 7.96
C ARG A 47 16.48 -13.28 6.53
N HIS A 48 15.65 -12.95 5.54
CA HIS A 48 15.91 -13.23 4.11
C HIS A 48 16.57 -12.05 3.38
N GLY A 49 17.04 -11.03 4.12
CA GLY A 49 17.73 -9.87 3.53
C GLY A 49 16.81 -8.88 2.82
N SER A 50 15.47 -9.04 2.93
CA SER A 50 14.51 -8.05 2.45
C SER A 50 14.27 -6.97 3.50
N TYR A 51 14.19 -5.72 3.07
CA TYR A 51 13.98 -4.55 3.90
C TYR A 51 12.49 -4.16 3.94
N ILE A 52 11.88 -4.14 5.13
CA ILE A 52 10.48 -3.76 5.32
C ILE A 52 10.40 -2.44 6.06
N ARG A 53 9.51 -1.55 5.61
CA ARG A 53 9.27 -0.25 6.22
C ARG A 53 7.78 0.05 6.31
N ASP A 54 7.32 0.46 7.48
CA ASP A 54 6.02 1.13 7.58
C ASP A 54 6.12 2.57 7.07
N GLN A 55 5.04 3.06 6.49
CA GLN A 55 4.93 4.50 6.34
C GLN A 55 4.97 5.13 7.74
N ALA A 56 5.88 6.10 7.92
CA ALA A 56 6.17 6.74 9.21
C ALA A 56 4.99 7.38 10.00
N PRO A 57 3.77 7.60 9.45
CA PRO A 57 2.68 8.20 10.21
C PRO A 57 1.55 7.25 10.61
N MET A 58 1.80 6.21 11.41
CA MET A 58 0.69 5.43 11.98
C MET A 58 0.96 4.86 13.39
N PRO A 59 1.17 5.71 14.43
CA PRO A 59 1.27 5.20 15.80
C PRO A 59 -0.09 4.64 16.28
N PRO A 60 -0.10 3.62 17.16
CA PRO A 60 -1.34 2.96 17.60
C PRO A 60 -2.39 3.91 18.16
N THR A 61 -1.97 4.94 18.90
CA THR A 61 -2.86 5.95 19.50
C THR A 61 -3.57 6.82 18.47
N ALA A 62 -2.89 7.21 17.38
CA ALA A 62 -3.51 7.96 16.30
C ALA A 62 -4.48 7.07 15.50
N LEU A 63 -4.09 5.82 15.27
CA LEU A 63 -4.88 4.85 14.53
C LEU A 63 -6.18 4.48 15.27
N ALA A 64 -6.10 4.21 16.58
CA ALA A 64 -7.27 3.84 17.39
C ALA A 64 -8.42 4.87 17.32
N ARG A 65 -8.10 6.16 17.14
CA ARG A 65 -9.10 7.24 17.06
C ARG A 65 -9.96 7.23 15.80
N CYS A 66 -9.55 6.49 14.78
CA CYS A 66 -10.19 6.49 13.47
C CYS A 66 -10.59 5.10 12.99
N LEU A 67 -10.32 4.05 13.78
CA LEU A 67 -10.77 2.71 13.47
C LEU A 67 -12.26 2.55 13.75
N ASP A 68 -12.92 1.80 12.86
CA ASP A 68 -14.26 1.31 13.11
C ASP A 68 -14.21 0.19 14.14
N ARG A 69 -15.09 0.27 15.15
CA ARG A 69 -15.19 -0.78 16.15
C ARG A 69 -15.72 -2.07 15.50
N PRO A 70 -15.24 -3.26 15.91
CA PRO A 70 -14.34 -3.52 17.05
C PRO A 70 -12.84 -3.55 16.71
N LEU A 71 -12.39 -3.03 15.56
CA LEU A 71 -10.98 -3.14 15.16
C LEU A 71 -10.03 -2.42 16.13
N MET A 72 -8.96 -3.11 16.50
CA MET A 72 -7.85 -2.54 17.26
C MET A 72 -6.67 -2.21 16.33
N PRO A 73 -5.70 -1.37 16.76
CA PRO A 73 -4.51 -1.09 15.96
C PRO A 73 -3.76 -2.33 15.47
N ALA A 74 -3.62 -3.35 16.32
CA ALA A 74 -3.00 -4.64 15.96
C ALA A 74 -3.72 -5.32 14.79
N ASP A 75 -5.06 -5.37 14.81
CA ASP A 75 -5.87 -5.94 13.72
C ASP A 75 -5.62 -5.20 12.40
N TRP A 76 -5.50 -3.87 12.46
CA TRP A 76 -5.27 -3.06 11.28
C TRP A 76 -3.86 -3.26 10.73
N TYR A 77 -2.82 -3.32 11.58
CA TYR A 77 -1.47 -3.62 11.10
C TYR A 77 -1.41 -5.00 10.46
N ARG A 78 -1.99 -6.01 11.10
CA ARG A 78 -2.06 -7.36 10.56
C ARG A 78 -2.81 -7.41 9.24
N LEU A 79 -3.93 -6.67 9.14
CA LEU A 79 -4.66 -6.52 7.89
C LEU A 79 -3.76 -5.91 6.80
N LEU A 80 -3.12 -4.76 7.06
CA LEU A 80 -2.29 -4.10 6.05
C LEU A 80 -1.06 -4.92 5.65
N ASN A 81 -0.45 -5.65 6.58
CA ASN A 81 0.70 -6.51 6.27
C ASN A 81 0.35 -7.66 5.33
N GLY A 82 -0.93 -8.01 5.20
CA GLY A 82 -1.42 -8.98 4.21
C GLY A 82 -1.50 -8.44 2.78
N PHE A 83 -1.30 -7.14 2.56
CA PHE A 83 -1.43 -6.53 1.24
C PHE A 83 -0.11 -6.12 0.60
N VAL A 84 -0.08 -6.16 -0.72
CA VAL A 84 0.84 -5.38 -1.56
C VAL A 84 0.13 -4.09 -1.96
N PHE A 85 0.85 -2.96 -1.98
CA PHE A 85 0.29 -1.64 -2.24
C PHE A 85 0.86 -1.01 -3.51
N PHE A 86 -0.01 -0.35 -4.26
CA PHE A 86 0.32 0.48 -5.41
C PHE A 86 -0.35 1.84 -5.26
N TRP A 87 0.39 2.89 -5.58
CA TRP A 87 -0.18 4.23 -5.74
C TRP A 87 -0.90 4.33 -7.09
N LEU A 88 -2.00 5.06 -7.13
CA LEU A 88 -2.77 5.33 -8.34
C LEU A 88 -2.67 6.79 -8.83
N ASP A 89 -1.85 7.58 -8.16
CA ASP A 89 -1.67 9.02 -8.41
C ASP A 89 -0.16 9.35 -8.44
N PRO A 90 0.39 9.76 -9.59
CA PRO A 90 1.82 10.00 -9.73
C PRO A 90 2.31 11.21 -8.91
N GLU A 91 1.45 12.18 -8.61
CA GLU A 91 1.82 13.31 -7.73
C GLU A 91 1.96 12.84 -6.28
N ARG A 92 1.14 11.87 -5.86
CA ARG A 92 1.28 11.25 -4.53
C ARG A 92 2.56 10.43 -4.42
N VAL A 93 2.92 9.69 -5.48
CA VAL A 93 4.20 8.98 -5.55
C VAL A 93 5.36 9.95 -5.36
N ARG A 94 5.39 11.07 -6.11
CA ARG A 94 6.45 12.08 -5.99
C ARG A 94 6.56 12.66 -4.58
N ARG A 95 5.43 12.97 -3.93
CA ARG A 95 5.42 13.42 -2.53
C ARG A 95 5.89 12.33 -1.57
N HIS A 96 5.53 11.07 -1.80
CA HIS A 96 5.98 9.96 -0.98
C HIS A 96 7.49 9.71 -1.12
N LEU A 97 8.04 9.83 -2.33
CA LEU A 97 9.47 9.80 -2.60
C LEU A 97 10.23 10.88 -1.80
N VAL A 98 9.62 12.05 -1.54
CA VAL A 98 10.22 13.06 -0.64
C VAL A 98 10.39 12.57 0.79
N ALA A 99 9.50 11.70 1.24
CA ALA A 99 9.48 11.18 2.59
C ALA A 99 10.35 9.93 2.82
N THR A 100 11.02 9.37 1.80
CA THR A 100 11.79 8.12 1.92
C THR A 100 13.21 8.32 2.49
N SER A 101 13.50 9.46 3.12
CA SER A 101 14.73 9.75 3.87
C SER A 101 16.05 9.48 3.12
N GLY A 102 16.07 9.65 1.79
CA GLY A 102 17.30 9.62 1.01
C GLY A 102 17.82 8.23 0.61
N ARG A 103 17.19 7.13 1.04
CA ARG A 103 17.61 5.78 0.59
C ARG A 103 17.31 5.61 -0.91
N PRO A 104 18.18 4.91 -1.67
CA PRO A 104 17.87 4.56 -3.05
C PRO A 104 16.57 3.75 -3.13
N GLN A 105 15.68 4.11 -4.06
CA GLN A 105 14.43 3.40 -4.29
C GLN A 105 14.34 2.93 -5.74
N ARG A 106 13.48 1.94 -5.99
CA ARG A 106 13.00 1.56 -7.32
C ARG A 106 11.53 1.91 -7.42
N LEU A 107 11.20 2.73 -8.41
CA LEU A 107 9.82 3.05 -8.76
C LEU A 107 9.42 2.16 -9.94
N MET A 108 8.48 1.25 -9.71
CA MET A 108 7.96 0.35 -10.73
C MET A 108 6.64 0.91 -11.26
N SER A 109 6.54 1.07 -12.57
CA SER A 109 5.28 1.34 -13.27
C SER A 109 4.64 0.02 -13.69
N ILE A 110 3.36 -0.15 -13.37
CA ILE A 110 2.62 -1.39 -13.51
C ILE A 110 1.42 -1.16 -14.43
N ASP A 111 1.24 -2.02 -15.43
CA ASP A 111 0.01 -2.09 -16.22
C ASP A 111 -1.15 -2.49 -15.31
N THR A 112 -1.99 -1.49 -15.02
CA THR A 112 -3.12 -1.66 -14.10
C THR A 112 -4.19 -2.55 -14.70
N ALA A 113 -4.41 -2.46 -16.02
CA ALA A 113 -5.45 -3.25 -16.69
C ALA A 113 -5.06 -4.72 -16.71
N GLY A 114 -3.82 -5.04 -17.09
CA GLY A 114 -3.28 -6.39 -17.05
C GLY A 114 -3.31 -6.99 -15.64
N LEU A 115 -2.88 -6.23 -14.63
CA LEU A 115 -2.89 -6.69 -13.25
C LEU A 115 -4.32 -6.97 -12.74
N VAL A 116 -5.28 -6.08 -13.05
CA VAL A 116 -6.69 -6.25 -12.66
C VAL A 116 -7.33 -7.42 -13.38
N ALA A 117 -7.05 -7.62 -14.66
CA ALA A 117 -7.55 -8.75 -15.41
C ALA A 117 -7.02 -10.09 -14.86
N HIS A 118 -5.77 -10.13 -14.39
CA HIS A 118 -5.15 -11.35 -13.90
C HIS A 118 -5.53 -11.68 -12.44
N TYR A 119 -5.43 -10.71 -11.52
CA TYR A 119 -5.62 -10.94 -10.09
C TYR A 119 -7.05 -10.74 -9.61
N GLY A 120 -7.92 -10.10 -10.42
CA GLY A 120 -9.36 -10.07 -10.23
C GLY A 120 -9.78 -9.78 -8.79
N ASP A 121 -10.38 -10.76 -8.15
CA ASP A 121 -10.99 -10.69 -6.81
C ASP A 121 -9.98 -10.47 -5.67
N ALA A 122 -8.68 -10.71 -5.92
CA ALA A 122 -7.63 -10.43 -4.96
C ALA A 122 -7.31 -8.93 -4.86
N LEU A 123 -7.83 -8.10 -5.77
CA LEU A 123 -7.56 -6.67 -5.80
C LEU A 123 -8.67 -5.85 -5.15
N GLY A 124 -8.25 -4.86 -4.37
CA GLY A 124 -9.11 -3.82 -3.82
C GLY A 124 -8.55 -2.42 -4.05
N VAL A 125 -9.38 -1.42 -3.81
CA VAL A 125 -9.01 -0.01 -3.85
C VAL A 125 -9.34 0.68 -2.54
N THR A 126 -8.55 1.70 -2.22
CA THR A 126 -8.73 2.51 -1.03
C THR A 126 -8.91 3.99 -1.42
N PRO A 127 -9.74 4.77 -0.72
CA PRO A 127 -9.98 6.17 -1.06
C PRO A 127 -8.94 7.12 -0.46
N PHE A 128 -8.01 6.59 0.34
CA PHE A 128 -6.98 7.33 1.06
C PHE A 128 -5.80 6.40 1.34
N ASN A 129 -4.65 7.00 1.68
CA ASN A 129 -3.47 6.25 2.10
C ASN A 129 -3.73 5.49 3.41
N THR A 130 -3.83 4.15 3.35
CA THR A 130 -4.14 3.30 4.50
C THR A 130 -3.03 3.27 5.54
N GLY A 131 -1.77 3.50 5.13
CA GLY A 131 -0.58 3.57 5.97
C GLY A 131 -0.38 4.92 6.67
N ASN A 132 -1.33 5.86 6.60
CA ASN A 132 -1.20 7.17 7.22
C ASN A 132 -2.43 7.55 8.05
N ALA A 133 -2.27 7.62 9.37
CA ALA A 133 -3.30 8.03 10.33
C ALA A 133 -3.06 9.42 10.95
N ARG A 134 -2.13 10.22 10.42
CA ARG A 134 -1.89 11.60 10.88
C ARG A 134 -2.78 12.60 10.14
N ARG A 135 -2.98 13.78 10.76
CA ARG A 135 -3.67 14.98 10.22
C ARG A 135 -5.04 14.70 9.56
N ARG A 136 -6.13 14.87 10.33
CA ARG A 136 -7.53 14.62 9.90
C ARG A 136 -7.70 13.21 9.31
N PRO A 137 -7.41 12.15 10.08
CA PRO A 137 -7.50 10.78 9.60
C PRO A 137 -8.93 10.45 9.14
N ALA A 138 -9.06 9.86 7.96
CA ALA A 138 -10.32 9.25 7.52
C ALA A 138 -10.71 8.11 8.47
N ARG A 139 -12.01 7.81 8.58
CA ARG A 139 -12.46 6.56 9.23
C ARG A 139 -11.92 5.35 8.47
N ARG A 140 -11.50 4.33 9.20
CA ARG A 140 -10.82 3.14 8.68
C ARG A 140 -11.48 1.88 9.21
N GLY A 141 -11.82 0.98 8.31
CA GLY A 141 -12.30 -0.34 8.65
C GLY A 141 -12.07 -1.30 7.50
N ARG A 142 -12.48 -2.56 7.65
CA ARG A 142 -12.36 -3.55 6.57
C ARG A 142 -13.05 -3.07 5.27
N ARG A 143 -14.16 -2.34 5.41
CA ARG A 143 -14.90 -1.72 4.30
C ARG A 143 -14.13 -0.65 3.53
N SER A 144 -13.06 -0.09 4.11
CA SER A 144 -12.19 0.90 3.44
C SER A 144 -11.39 0.29 2.29
N ILE A 145 -11.31 -1.05 2.23
CA ILE A 145 -10.75 -1.81 1.12
C ILE A 145 -11.93 -2.34 0.31
N VAL A 146 -12.21 -1.68 -0.81
CA VAL A 146 -13.34 -2.05 -1.68
C VAL A 146 -12.81 -2.92 -2.82
N PRO A 147 -13.34 -4.13 -3.07
CA PRO A 147 -12.96 -4.93 -4.23
C PRO A 147 -13.07 -4.13 -5.54
N VAL A 148 -12.08 -4.27 -6.43
CA VAL A 148 -12.00 -3.46 -7.66
C VAL A 148 -13.29 -3.55 -8.49
N GLN A 149 -13.83 -4.76 -8.66
CA GLN A 149 -15.04 -5.05 -9.43
C GLN A 149 -16.25 -4.35 -8.81
N ARG A 150 -16.35 -4.38 -7.48
CA ARG A 150 -17.42 -3.69 -6.75
C ARG A 150 -17.28 -2.17 -6.84
N TRP A 151 -16.07 -1.64 -6.78
CA TRP A 151 -15.84 -0.21 -6.97
C TRP A 151 -16.18 0.25 -8.40
N GLN A 152 -15.92 -0.58 -9.42
CA GLN A 152 -16.25 -0.26 -10.80
C GLN A 152 -17.76 -0.14 -11.05
N THR A 153 -18.58 -0.94 -10.37
CA THR A 153 -20.04 -0.96 -10.54
C THR A 153 -20.79 -0.05 -9.55
N GLU A 154 -20.34 0.00 -8.30
CA GLU A 154 -21.03 0.69 -7.20
C GLU A 154 -20.30 1.95 -6.72
N ALA A 155 -19.12 2.27 -7.26
CA ALA A 155 -18.22 3.29 -6.73
C ALA A 155 -17.99 3.07 -5.22
N TRP A 156 -18.05 4.15 -4.41
CA TRP A 156 -17.84 4.10 -2.97
C TRP A 156 -19.09 3.76 -2.15
N ARG A 157 -20.17 3.30 -2.78
CA ARG A 157 -21.38 2.89 -2.02
C ARG A 157 -21.10 1.71 -1.09
N SER A 158 -20.21 0.82 -1.50
CA SER A 158 -19.79 -0.37 -0.76
C SER A 158 -18.97 -0.10 0.50
N GLU A 159 -18.24 1.03 0.57
CA GLU A 159 -17.52 1.49 1.77
C GLU A 159 -18.48 2.17 2.78
N CYS A 160 -19.68 2.56 2.34
CA CYS A 160 -20.58 3.34 3.17
C CYS A 160 -21.19 2.51 4.29
N GLU A 161 -21.17 3.07 5.51
CA GLU A 161 -21.96 2.52 6.61
C GLU A 161 -23.46 2.61 6.33
N PRO A 162 -24.28 1.71 6.92
CA PRO A 162 -25.73 1.86 6.92
C PRO A 162 -26.14 3.26 7.41
N GLY A 163 -26.93 3.99 6.60
CA GLY A 163 -27.35 5.36 6.91
C GLY A 163 -26.30 6.45 6.71
N GLY A 164 -25.07 6.09 6.31
CA GLY A 164 -24.03 7.03 5.93
C GLY A 164 -24.23 7.62 4.54
N ARG A 165 -23.43 8.63 4.20
CA ARG A 165 -23.33 9.16 2.83
C ARG A 165 -22.08 8.60 2.16
N PRO A 166 -22.18 7.95 0.99
CA PRO A 166 -21.02 7.48 0.26
C PRO A 166 -20.18 8.66 -0.23
N ARG A 167 -18.90 8.41 -0.50
CA ARG A 167 -18.06 9.40 -1.18
C ARG A 167 -18.62 9.72 -2.55
N ALA A 168 -18.30 10.92 -3.05
CA ALA A 168 -18.65 11.28 -4.41
C ALA A 168 -18.09 10.24 -5.40
N PRO A 169 -18.84 9.83 -6.44
CA PRO A 169 -18.33 8.93 -7.47
C PRO A 169 -17.05 9.44 -8.17
N SER A 170 -16.86 10.76 -8.21
CA SER A 170 -15.66 11.41 -8.74
C SER A 170 -14.42 11.31 -7.83
N HIS A 171 -14.57 10.86 -6.58
CA HIS A 171 -13.44 10.64 -5.67
C HIS A 171 -12.61 9.47 -6.24
N ARG A 172 -11.45 9.77 -6.80
CA ARG A 172 -10.58 8.74 -7.38
C ARG A 172 -9.94 7.89 -6.26
N PRO A 173 -9.81 6.57 -6.46
CA PRO A 173 -8.98 5.71 -5.62
C PRO A 173 -7.57 6.27 -5.47
N VAL A 174 -7.02 6.14 -4.27
CA VAL A 174 -5.68 6.61 -3.92
C VAL A 174 -4.67 5.48 -3.98
N GLU A 175 -5.06 4.28 -3.53
CA GLU A 175 -4.23 3.08 -3.61
C GLU A 175 -5.03 1.94 -4.26
N LEU A 176 -4.30 1.10 -4.99
CA LEU A 176 -4.70 -0.26 -5.35
C LEU A 176 -3.95 -1.20 -4.42
N VAL A 177 -4.63 -2.21 -3.91
CA VAL A 177 -4.07 -3.20 -2.99
C VAL A 177 -4.34 -4.61 -3.51
N ALA A 178 -3.38 -5.50 -3.35
CA ALA A 178 -3.54 -6.93 -3.63
C ALA A 178 -3.46 -7.71 -2.32
N SER A 179 -4.45 -8.53 -2.00
CA SER A 179 -4.50 -9.35 -0.76
C SER A 179 -3.58 -10.57 -0.79
N VAL A 180 -2.77 -10.68 -1.84
CA VAL A 180 -1.85 -11.77 -2.11
C VAL A 180 -0.50 -11.19 -2.54
N SER A 181 0.55 -11.98 -2.35
CA SER A 181 1.83 -11.78 -3.03
C SER A 181 1.68 -12.01 -4.54
N ILE A 182 2.46 -11.28 -5.34
CA ILE A 182 2.36 -11.25 -6.80
C ILE A 182 3.65 -11.87 -7.37
N PRO A 183 3.73 -13.21 -7.51
CA PRO A 183 4.95 -13.92 -7.92
C PRO A 183 5.44 -13.49 -9.31
N ASP A 184 4.54 -13.06 -10.19
CA ASP A 184 4.82 -12.73 -11.58
C ASP A 184 4.67 -11.23 -11.87
N ILE A 185 4.88 -10.37 -10.85
CA ILE A 185 4.73 -8.91 -10.95
C ILE A 185 5.46 -8.29 -12.15
N MET A 186 6.59 -8.88 -12.55
CA MET A 186 7.41 -8.38 -13.66
C MET A 186 6.71 -8.51 -15.02
N ASN A 187 5.73 -9.41 -15.17
CA ASN A 187 4.90 -9.51 -16.38
C ASN A 187 4.04 -8.25 -16.60
N PHE A 188 3.72 -7.54 -15.51
CA PHE A 188 2.93 -6.32 -15.54
C PHE A 188 3.79 -5.06 -15.45
N CYS A 189 5.10 -5.19 -15.25
CA CYS A 189 5.98 -4.06 -15.07
C CYS A 189 6.37 -3.45 -16.43
N THR A 190 5.92 -2.23 -16.68
CA THR A 190 6.15 -1.52 -17.95
C THR A 190 7.38 -0.63 -17.92
N ALA A 191 7.80 -0.18 -16.73
CA ALA A 191 9.03 0.58 -16.54
C ALA A 191 9.55 0.47 -15.10
N VAL A 192 10.86 0.62 -14.94
CA VAL A 192 11.52 0.74 -13.64
C VAL A 192 12.45 1.94 -13.63
N GLU A 193 12.23 2.86 -12.70
CA GLU A 193 13.08 4.02 -12.48
C GLU A 193 13.92 3.84 -11.21
N THR A 194 15.21 4.17 -11.30
CA THR A 194 16.08 4.25 -10.13
C THR A 194 16.02 5.65 -9.53
N ILE A 195 15.55 5.75 -8.30
CA ILE A 195 15.48 7.01 -7.57
C ILE A 195 16.63 7.08 -6.57
N ASN A 196 17.71 7.76 -6.96
CA ASN A 196 18.82 8.08 -6.09
C ASN A 196 18.60 9.48 -5.52
N ARG A 197 18.09 9.58 -4.29
CA ARG A 197 18.17 10.86 -3.58
C ARG A 197 19.57 11.00 -3.03
N GLY A 198 20.45 11.60 -3.85
CA GLY A 198 21.68 12.17 -3.33
C GLY A 198 21.35 13.12 -2.18
N ALA A 199 22.18 13.11 -1.15
CA ALA A 199 22.16 14.15 -0.13
C ALA A 199 21.97 15.51 -0.83
N SER A 200 20.95 16.26 -0.43
CA SER A 200 20.79 17.64 -0.85
C SER A 200 22.13 18.34 -0.67
N ARG A 201 22.78 18.72 -1.78
CA ARG A 201 23.85 19.72 -1.72
C ARG A 201 23.21 20.95 -1.09
N GLY A 202 23.85 21.43 -0.02
CA GLY A 202 23.44 22.64 0.67
C GLY A 202 23.31 23.80 -0.32
N GLY A 203 22.27 24.61 -0.09
CA GLY A 203 22.07 25.95 -0.60
C GLY A 203 21.46 26.76 0.52
#